data_AF-A0A9X8D7Q1-F1
#
_entry.id   AF-A0A9X8D7Q1-F1
#
_cell.length_a   1.000
_cell.length_b   1.000
_cell.length_c   1.000
_cell.angle_alpha   90.00
_cell.angle_beta   90.00
_cell.angle_gamma   90.00
#
_symmetry.space_group_name_H-M   'P 1'
#
loop_
_entity.id
_entity.type
_entity.pdbx_description
1 polymer ?
#
loop_
_entity_poly.entity_id
_entity_poly.type
_entity_poly.pdbx_seq_one_letter_code
_entity_poly.pdbx_strand_id
1 'polypeptide(L)' 'MHKEVRFCLEYRLAADGPAHAVQTAWMVDSPATRAQIDEMIANARAMNAFASKWWIEERQGGEAPR' A
#
# COMPACT_ATOMS: atom_id res chain seq x y z
N MET A 1 22.35 -4.00 -1.30
CA MET A 1 20.98 -4.26 -0.78
C MET A 1 20.32 -2.92 -0.54
N HIS A 2 19.12 -2.73 -1.05
CA HIS A 2 18.32 -1.53 -0.80
C HIS A 2 17.01 -1.95 -0.13
N LYS A 3 16.45 -1.10 0.73
CA LYS A 3 15.15 -1.37 1.34
C LYS A 3 14.06 -1.14 0.31
N GLU A 4 13.04 -1.98 0.29
CA GLU A 4 11.85 -1.81 -0.55
C GLU A 4 10.60 -1.74 0.31
N VAL A 5 9.60 -1.02 -0.18
CA VAL A 5 8.31 -0.79 0.48
C VAL A 5 7.17 -1.01 -0.48
N ARG A 6 6.00 -1.38 0.04
CA ARG A 6 4.72 -1.37 -0.69
C ARG A 6 3.57 -0.98 0.22
N PHE A 7 2.57 -0.34 -0.37
CA PHE A 7 1.33 0.00 0.31
C PHE A 7 0.29 -1.12 0.12
N CYS A 8 -0.41 -1.47 1.19
CA CYS A 8 -1.47 -2.47 1.21
C CYS A 8 -2.76 -1.86 1.73
N LEU A 9 -3.88 -2.18 1.09
CA LEU A 9 -5.22 -1.71 1.43
C LEU A 9 -6.22 -2.85 1.36
N GLU A 10 -6.96 -3.06 2.44
CA GLU A 10 -8.17 -3.87 2.49
C GLU A 10 -9.37 -2.97 2.70
N TYR A 11 -10.45 -3.18 1.94
CA TYR A 11 -11.67 -2.39 2.08
C TYR A 11 -12.94 -3.16 1.74
N ARG A 12 -14.07 -2.65 2.24
CA ARG A 12 -15.42 -3.11 1.91
C ARG A 12 -16.33 -1.90 1.64
N LEU A 13 -17.02 -1.88 0.50
CA LEU A 13 -17.85 -0.73 0.09
C LEU A 13 -19.28 -0.74 0.68
N ALA A 14 -19.79 -1.89 1.12
CA ALA A 14 -21.12 -2.04 1.74
C ALA A 14 -21.04 -3.04 2.91
N ALA A 15 -21.89 -2.92 3.93
CA ALA A 15 -21.81 -3.75 5.14
C ALA A 15 -21.69 -5.26 4.87
N ASP A 16 -22.53 -5.76 3.94
CA ASP A 16 -22.58 -7.17 3.53
C ASP A 16 -21.87 -7.43 2.18
N GLY A 17 -21.12 -6.44 1.68
CA GLY A 17 -20.39 -6.53 0.43
C GLY A 17 -19.10 -7.37 0.54
N PRO A 18 -18.54 -7.78 -0.61
CA PRO A 18 -17.26 -8.47 -0.64
C PRO A 18 -16.13 -7.58 -0.12
N ALA A 19 -15.13 -8.21 0.51
CA ALA A 19 -13.88 -7.54 0.84
C ALA A 19 -12.96 -7.52 -0.38
N HIS A 20 -12.27 -6.41 -0.58
CA HIS A 20 -11.28 -6.22 -1.63
C HIS A 20 -9.92 -5.95 -0.99
N ALA A 21 -8.86 -6.51 -1.59
CA ALA A 21 -7.48 -6.27 -1.19
C ALA A 21 -6.67 -5.77 -2.39
N VAL A 22 -5.90 -4.71 -2.20
CA VAL A 22 -5.05 -4.09 -3.22
C VAL A 22 -3.67 -3.87 -2.63
N GLN A 23 -2.65 -4.18 -3.41
CA GLN A 23 -1.25 -3.97 -3.04
C GLN A 23 -0.52 -3.30 -4.19
N THR A 24 0.37 -2.35 -3.88
CA THR A 24 1.30 -1.81 -4.89
C THR A 24 2.41 -2.81 -5.19
N ALA A 25 3.14 -2.57 -6.28
CA ALA A 25 4.44 -3.18 -6.48
C ALA A 25 5.39 -2.82 -5.32
N TRP A 26 6.40 -3.67 -5.12
CA TRP A 26 7.56 -3.32 -4.31
C TRP A 26 8.35 -2.21 -5.02
N MET A 27 8.66 -1.15 -4.28
CA MET A 27 9.37 0.01 -4.76
C MET A 27 10.54 0.30 -3.83
N VAL A 28 11.63 0.84 -4.38
CA VAL A 28 12.77 1.29 -3.56
C VAL A 28 12.30 2.27 -2.49
N ASP A 29 12.71 2.07 -1.24
CA ASP A 29 12.42 2.95 -0.12
C ASP A 29 13.17 4.28 -0.29
N SER A 30 12.53 5.21 -1.00
CA SER A 30 13.03 6.54 -1.30
C SER A 30 12.07 7.61 -0.78
N PRO A 31 12.52 8.86 -0.57
CA PRO A 31 11.64 9.96 -0.19
C PRO A 31 10.46 10.16 -1.16
N ALA A 32 10.69 10.00 -2.46
CA ALA A 32 9.65 10.11 -3.48
C ALA A 32 8.60 8.99 -3.34
N THR A 33 9.04 7.75 -3.13
CA THR A 33 8.15 6.60 -2.89
C THR A 33 7.35 6.76 -1.61
N ARG A 34 7.95 7.29 -0.53
CA ARG A 34 7.25 7.56 0.73
C ARG A 34 6.18 8.63 0.56
N ALA A 35 6.47 9.71 -0.18
CA ALA A 35 5.48 10.74 -0.49
C ALA A 35 4.28 10.16 -1.28
N GLN A 36 4.53 9.29 -2.26
CA GLN A 36 3.44 8.59 -2.97
C GLN A 36 2.61 7.71 -2.05
N ILE A 37 3.25 6.97 -1.13
CA ILE A 37 2.53 6.15 -0.15
C ILE A 37 1.69 7.02 0.80
N ASP A 38 2.19 8.18 1.22
CA ASP A 38 1.43 9.11 2.07
C ASP A 38 0.18 9.63 1.36
N GLU A 39 0.27 9.94 0.06
CA GLU A 39 -0.90 10.28 -0.77
C GLU A 39 -1.91 9.12 -0.85
N MET A 40 -1.43 7.88 -1.02
CA MET A 40 -2.31 6.70 -1.03
C MET A 40 -2.99 6.46 0.33
N ILE A 41 -2.29 6.72 1.44
CA ILE A 41 -2.87 6.67 2.79
C ILE A 41 -3.97 7.72 2.93
N ALA A 42 -3.73 8.95 2.46
CA ALA A 42 -4.74 10.01 2.47
C ALA A 42 -5.99 9.60 1.67
N ASN A 43 -5.79 9.00 0.49
CA ASN A 43 -6.89 8.48 -0.33
C ASN A 43 -7.66 7.34 0.35
N ALA A 44 -6.96 6.40 0.99
CA ALA A 44 -7.57 5.30 1.72
C ALA A 44 -8.40 5.77 2.93
N ARG A 45 -7.99 6.87 3.57
CA ARG A 45 -8.75 7.52 4.65
C ARG A 45 -9.97 8.28 4.14
N ALA A 46 -9.87 8.90 2.97
CA ALA A 46 -10.96 9.65 2.35
C ALA A 46 -11.97 8.75 1.62
N MET A 47 -11.65 7.47 1.42
CA MET A 47 -12.57 6.50 0.83
C MET A 47 -13.85 6.38 1.67
N ASN A 48 -15.00 6.52 1.01
CA ASN A 48 -16.31 6.24 1.60
C ASN A 48 -16.59 4.72 1.68
N ALA A 49 -15.64 3.97 2.22
CA ALA A 49 -15.77 2.54 2.47
C ALA A 49 -16.49 2.32 3.80
N PHE A 50 -17.33 1.29 3.86
CA PHE A 50 -17.94 0.86 5.12
C PHE A 50 -16.88 0.42 6.13
N ALA A 51 -15.81 -0.22 5.65
CA ALA A 51 -14.62 -0.52 6.42
C ALA A 51 -13.38 -0.44 5.54
N SER A 52 -12.29 0.12 6.07
CA SER A 52 -10.98 0.09 5.43
C SER A 52 -9.86 -0.10 6.45
N LYS A 53 -8.80 -0.80 6.03
CA LYS A 53 -7.55 -0.98 6.77
C LYS A 53 -6.40 -0.85 5.79
N TRP A 54 -5.34 -0.16 6.18
CA TRP A 54 -4.13 -0.04 5.38
C TRP A 54 -2.90 -0.27 6.24
N TRP A 55 -1.82 -0.72 5.61
CA TRP A 55 -0.51 -0.88 6.22
C TRP A 55 0.58 -0.77 5.16
N ILE A 56 1.82 -0.62 5.63
CA ILE A 56 3.01 -0.62 4.78
C ILE A 56 3.77 -1.90 5.10
N GLU A 57 4.19 -2.61 4.06
CA GLU A 57 5.13 -3.71 4.20
C GLU A 57 6.52 -3.26 3.75
N GLU A 58 7.53 -3.80 4.41
CA GLU A 58 8.93 -3.50 4.15
C GLU A 58 9.70 -4.80 3.92
N ARG A 59 10.64 -4.80 2.98
CA ARG A 59 11.56 -5.92 2.77
C ARG A 59 12.96 -5.44 2.41
N GLN A 60 13.94 -6.33 2.53
CA GLN A 60 15.25 -6.13 1.94
C GLN A 60 15.21 -6.54 0.47
N GLY A 61 15.49 -5.59 -0.42
CA GLY A 61 15.67 -5.83 -1.86
C GLY A 61 17.05 -6.39 -2.17
N GLY A 62 17.07 -7.47 -2.97
CA GLY A 62 18.28 -8.08 -3.54
C GLY A 62 18.74 -7.35 -4.83
N GLU A 63 19.94 -7.67 -5.32
CA GLU A 63 20.35 -7.26 -6.69
C GLU A 63 19.26 -7.75 -7.67
N ALA A 64 18.83 -6.87 -8.59
CA ALA A 64 18.03 -7.31 -9.73
C ALA A 64 18.74 -8.50 -10.39
N PRO A 65 18.02 -9.56 -10.82
CA PRO A 65 18.65 -10.57 -11.65
C PRO A 65 19.23 -9.85 -12.86
N ARG A 66 20.56 -9.95 -13.03
CA ARG A 66 21.29 -9.36 -14.15
C ARG A 66 20.80 -9.95 -15.47
#